data_AF-A0A940PKS2-F1
#
_entry.id   AF-A0A940PKS2-F1
#
_cell.length_a   1.000
_cell.length_b   1.000
_cell.length_c   1.000
_cell.angle_alpha   90.00
_cell.angle_beta   90.00
_cell.angle_gamma   90.00
#
_symmetry.space_group_name_H-M   'P 1'
#
loop_
_entity.id
_entity.type
_entity.pdbx_description
1 polymer ?
#
loop_
_entity_poly.entity_id
_entity_poly.type
_entity_poly.pdbx_seq_one_letter_code
_entity_poly.pdbx_strand_id
1 'polypeptide(L)'
;MASHTSDQAGATDIAAATRAAGDLLRALGVDLEARGLERTPERVAQTLAGLIDRGPVPEATLMPSDGYDGPIVMRDIPFVGMCEHHLLPFRGTATLAYAAGEQIVGLSTLARVVEYFAAGLQLQERMTSQIADWLESELTPAGVGVRIEAEHFCMSMRGIGGPATQAETRITRGTITAQDLA
;
A
#
# COMPACT_ATOMS: atom_id res chain seq x y z
N MET A 1 -3.90 -9.30 -19.80
CA MET A 1 -2.46 -9.01 -19.60
C MET A 1 -2.07 -9.57 -18.26
N ALA A 2 -0.89 -10.22 -18.17
CA ALA A 2 -0.57 -11.25 -17.20
C ALA A 2 -0.69 -10.83 -15.72
N SER A 3 -1.50 -11.58 -14.97
CA SER A 3 -1.52 -11.60 -13.51
C SER A 3 -0.13 -11.96 -12.98
N HIS A 4 0.59 -10.97 -12.48
CA HIS A 4 1.74 -11.21 -11.61
C HIS A 4 1.27 -11.17 -10.16
N THR A 5 0.41 -12.11 -9.80
CA THR A 5 0.37 -12.60 -8.42
C THR A 5 1.62 -13.44 -8.25
N SER A 6 2.67 -12.86 -7.65
CA SER A 6 3.80 -13.64 -7.13
C SER A 6 3.31 -14.42 -5.90
N ASP A 7 2.43 -15.39 -6.12
CA ASP A 7 1.75 -16.19 -5.10
C ASP A 7 2.56 -17.46 -4.79
N GLN A 8 3.88 -17.32 -4.67
CA GLN A 8 4.74 -18.36 -4.10
C GLN A 8 5.83 -17.73 -3.24
N ALA A 9 5.42 -17.14 -2.12
CA ALA A 9 6.33 -17.00 -0.99
C ALA A 9 6.12 -18.22 -0.09
N GLY A 10 7.15 -19.05 0.08
CA GLY A 10 7.14 -20.07 1.14
C GLY A 10 6.94 -19.41 2.51
N ALA A 11 6.56 -20.19 3.52
CA ALA A 11 6.34 -19.67 4.87
C ALA A 11 7.55 -18.84 5.36
N THR A 12 7.27 -17.69 5.99
CA THR A 12 8.29 -16.78 6.51
C THR A 12 9.23 -17.50 7.48
N ASP A 13 10.52 -17.59 7.14
CA ASP A 13 11.57 -18.11 8.03
C ASP A 13 12.23 -16.95 8.79
N ILE A 14 11.68 -16.63 9.96
CA ILE A 14 12.20 -15.58 10.84
C ILE A 14 13.63 -15.86 11.31
N ALA A 15 14.00 -17.13 11.49
CA ALA A 15 15.34 -17.49 11.94
C ALA A 15 16.37 -17.22 10.83
N ALA A 16 16.06 -17.57 9.58
CA ALA A 16 16.89 -17.23 8.43
C ALA A 16 16.97 -15.72 8.19
N ALA A 17 15.84 -15.01 8.25
CA ALA A 17 15.81 -13.56 8.12
C ALA A 17 16.64 -12.85 9.20
N THR A 18 16.60 -13.33 10.45
CA THR A 18 17.41 -12.81 11.56
C THR A 18 18.91 -12.99 11.29
N ARG A 19 19.34 -14.15 10.77
CA ARG A 19 20.74 -14.38 10.40
C ARG A 19 21.18 -13.42 9.29
N ALA A 20 20.37 -13.31 8.23
CA ALA A 20 20.66 -12.41 7.11
C ALA A 20 20.75 -10.94 7.54
N ALA A 21 19.84 -10.49 8.41
CA ALA A 21 19.89 -9.14 8.98
C ALA A 21 21.17 -8.93 9.81
N GLY A 22 21.59 -9.93 10.58
CA GLY A 22 22.83 -9.87 11.35
C GLY A 22 24.07 -9.75 10.47
N ASP A 23 24.14 -10.56 9.41
CA ASP A 23 25.26 -10.54 8.46
C ASP A 23 25.33 -9.22 7.69
N LEU A 24 24.18 -8.70 7.25
CA LEU A 24 24.09 -7.38 6.63
C LEU A 24 24.60 -6.28 7.56
N LEU A 25 24.14 -6.24 8.82
CA LEU A 25 24.54 -5.22 9.78
C LEU A 25 26.05 -5.27 10.09
N ARG A 26 26.62 -6.47 10.26
CA ARG A 26 28.07 -6.63 10.44
C ARG A 26 28.85 -6.19 9.20
N ALA A 27 28.37 -6.53 8.01
CA ALA A 27 29.00 -6.10 6.75
C ALA A 27 28.96 -4.58 6.58
N LEU A 28 27.97 -3.90 7.16
CA LEU A 28 27.87 -2.44 7.23
C LEU A 28 28.66 -1.81 8.39
N GLY A 29 29.42 -2.60 9.16
CA GLY A 29 30.28 -2.13 10.24
C GLY A 29 29.55 -1.92 11.58
N VAL A 30 28.35 -2.45 11.75
CA VAL A 30 27.62 -2.37 13.03
C VAL A 30 28.17 -3.41 14.00
N ASP A 31 28.61 -2.95 15.18
CA ASP A 31 28.96 -3.81 16.31
C ASP A 31 27.69 -4.33 17.01
N LEU A 32 27.36 -5.59 16.80
CA LEU A 32 26.18 -6.24 17.40
C LEU A 32 26.41 -6.69 18.85
N GLU A 33 27.63 -6.59 19.39
CA GLU A 33 27.91 -6.83 20.81
C GLU A 33 27.71 -5.56 21.65
N ALA A 34 27.58 -4.39 20.99
CA ALA A 34 27.30 -3.14 21.67
C ALA A 34 25.93 -3.17 22.36
N ARG A 35 25.91 -2.63 23.59
CA ARG A 35 24.72 -2.61 24.45
C ARG A 35 23.50 -2.04 23.71
N GLY A 36 22.46 -2.85 23.57
CA GLY A 36 21.18 -2.50 22.93
C GLY A 36 21.05 -2.92 21.46
N LEU A 37 22.14 -3.34 20.81
CA LEU A 37 22.14 -3.78 19.41
C LEU A 37 22.09 -5.30 19.24
N GLU A 38 22.23 -6.06 20.31
CA GLU A 38 22.32 -7.54 20.32
C GLU A 38 21.08 -8.19 19.69
N ARG A 39 19.91 -7.56 19.91
CA ARG A 39 18.63 -8.01 19.36
C ARG A 39 18.15 -7.20 18.15
N THR A 40 18.98 -6.30 17.60
CA THR A 40 18.61 -5.54 16.39
C THR A 40 18.30 -6.46 15.20
N PRO A 41 19.06 -7.52 14.90
CA PRO A 41 18.75 -8.41 13.78
C PRO A 41 17.37 -9.05 13.88
N GLU A 42 16.99 -9.49 15.09
CA GLU A 42 15.68 -10.08 15.36
C GLU A 42 14.56 -9.06 15.14
N ARG A 43 14.72 -7.83 15.68
CA ARG A 43 13.75 -6.75 15.49
C ARG A 43 13.59 -6.39 14.01
N VAL A 44 14.69 -6.31 13.27
CA VAL A 44 14.67 -6.05 11.81
C VAL A 44 13.87 -7.13 11.08
N ALA A 45 14.16 -8.41 11.36
CA ALA A 45 13.45 -9.53 10.73
C ALA A 45 11.96 -9.52 11.05
N GLN A 46 11.58 -9.34 12.31
CA GLN A 46 10.18 -9.28 12.75
C GLN A 46 9.44 -8.08 12.13
N THR A 47 10.05 -6.90 12.13
CA THR A 47 9.45 -5.70 11.55
C THR A 47 9.24 -5.85 10.05
N LEU A 48 10.25 -6.30 9.30
CA LEU A 48 10.12 -6.49 7.85
C LEU A 48 9.09 -7.58 7.53
N ALA A 49 9.08 -8.69 8.26
CA ALA A 49 8.09 -9.75 8.08
C ALA A 49 6.66 -9.23 8.26
N GLY A 50 6.40 -8.45 9.30
CA GLY A 50 5.08 -7.86 9.55
C GLY A 50 4.68 -6.82 8.50
N LEU A 51 5.62 -6.01 7.99
CA LEU A 51 5.33 -4.98 6.99
C LEU A 51 5.09 -5.56 5.59
N ILE A 52 5.70 -6.70 5.26
CA ILE A 52 5.55 -7.32 3.94
C ILE A 52 4.43 -8.37 3.88
N ASP A 53 3.88 -8.78 5.03
CA ASP A 53 2.71 -9.64 5.09
C ASP A 53 1.45 -8.83 4.80
N ARG A 54 0.74 -9.17 3.71
CA ARG A 54 -0.54 -8.54 3.35
C ARG A 54 -1.72 -9.14 4.09
N GLY A 55 -1.57 -10.35 4.64
CA GLY A 55 -2.71 -11.14 5.09
C GLY A 55 -3.69 -11.48 3.96
N PRO A 56 -4.93 -11.86 4.30
CA PRO A 56 -5.97 -12.16 3.31
C PRO A 56 -6.53 -10.88 2.67
N VAL A 57 -6.97 -10.99 1.41
CA VAL A 57 -7.70 -9.91 0.72
C VAL A 57 -8.94 -9.53 1.54
N PRO A 58 -9.21 -8.24 1.80
CA PRO A 58 -10.42 -7.81 2.49
C PRO A 58 -11.68 -8.20 1.72
N GLU A 59 -12.61 -8.90 2.38
CA GLU A 59 -13.94 -9.17 1.82
C GLU A 59 -14.75 -7.86 1.68
N ALA A 60 -15.38 -7.68 0.52
CA ALA A 60 -16.24 -6.54 0.28
C ALA A 60 -17.58 -6.65 1.03
N THR A 61 -17.87 -5.68 1.90
CA THR A 61 -19.21 -5.54 2.48
C THR A 61 -20.08 -4.71 1.54
N LEU A 62 -20.84 -5.39 0.68
CA LEU A 62 -21.75 -4.79 -0.29
C LEU A 62 -23.15 -4.58 0.31
N MET A 63 -23.80 -3.48 -0.07
CA MET A 63 -25.19 -3.18 0.30
C MET A 63 -25.91 -2.50 -0.87
N PRO A 64 -27.26 -2.54 -0.94
CA PRO A 64 -28.02 -1.82 -1.95
C PRO A 64 -27.70 -0.32 -1.93
N SER A 65 -27.69 0.33 -3.09
CA SER A 65 -27.51 1.77 -3.20
C SER A 65 -28.74 2.59 -2.80
N ASP A 66 -29.90 1.94 -2.62
CA ASP A 66 -31.20 2.56 -2.36
C ASP A 66 -31.54 3.70 -3.34
N GLY A 67 -31.07 3.58 -4.59
CA GLY A 67 -31.33 4.55 -5.66
C GLY A 67 -30.39 5.76 -5.67
N TYR A 68 -29.33 5.76 -4.86
CA TYR A 68 -28.28 6.78 -4.95
C TYR A 68 -27.52 6.67 -6.28
N ASP A 69 -27.50 7.76 -7.06
CA ASP A 69 -26.93 7.83 -8.42
C ASP A 69 -25.70 8.78 -8.52
N GLY A 70 -25.25 9.32 -7.39
CA GLY A 70 -24.07 10.18 -7.30
C GLY A 70 -22.74 9.42 -7.14
N PRO A 71 -21.60 10.12 -7.24
CA PRO A 71 -20.30 9.54 -6.92
C PRO A 71 -20.09 9.42 -5.41
N ILE A 72 -19.54 8.29 -4.96
CA ILE A 72 -19.08 8.09 -3.59
C ILE A 72 -17.57 8.35 -3.55
N VAL A 73 -17.14 9.26 -2.67
CA VAL A 73 -15.72 9.67 -2.56
C VAL A 73 -15.26 9.56 -1.10
N MET A 74 -14.16 8.83 -0.88
CA MET A 74 -13.47 8.75 0.42
C MET A 74 -12.07 9.35 0.27
N ARG A 75 -11.82 10.45 0.98
CA ARG A 75 -10.57 11.23 0.91
C ARG A 75 -9.67 10.93 2.10
N ASP A 76 -8.39 11.21 1.92
CA ASP A 76 -7.38 11.25 2.98
C ASP A 76 -7.25 9.96 3.79
N ILE A 77 -7.42 8.80 3.15
CA ILE A 77 -7.21 7.50 3.78
C ILE A 77 -5.71 7.33 4.05
N PRO A 78 -5.25 7.36 5.32
CA PRO A 78 -3.83 7.30 5.60
C PRO A 78 -3.30 5.89 5.36
N PHE A 79 -2.06 5.80 4.87
CA PHE A 79 -1.37 4.51 4.74
C PHE A 79 0.14 4.64 4.91
N VAL A 80 0.77 3.50 5.19
CA VAL A 80 2.22 3.32 5.14
C VAL A 80 2.48 2.05 4.34
N GLY A 81 3.31 2.15 3.30
CA GLY A 81 3.77 1.02 2.50
C GLY A 81 5.28 0.88 2.51
N MET A 82 5.78 -0.22 1.96
CA MET A 82 7.22 -0.51 1.84
C MET A 82 7.66 -0.43 0.37
N CYS A 83 8.57 0.49 0.04
CA CYS A 83 9.07 0.60 -1.34
C CYS A 83 9.96 -0.61 -1.67
N GLU A 84 9.62 -1.34 -2.74
CA GLU A 84 10.32 -2.58 -3.11
C GLU A 84 11.78 -2.38 -3.51
N HIS A 85 12.16 -1.19 -3.98
CA HIS A 85 13.51 -0.89 -4.45
C HIS A 85 14.56 -0.77 -3.34
N HIS A 86 14.14 -0.28 -2.17
CA HIS A 86 15.07 0.10 -1.10
C HIS A 86 14.68 -0.44 0.27
N LEU A 87 13.52 -1.10 0.39
CA LEU A 87 12.96 -1.53 1.67
C LEU A 87 12.87 -0.35 2.66
N LEU A 88 12.49 0.81 2.14
CA LEU A 88 12.22 2.01 2.93
C LEU A 88 10.74 2.37 2.82
N PRO A 89 10.15 2.93 3.90
CA PRO A 89 8.74 3.30 3.89
C PRO A 89 8.43 4.38 2.85
N PHE A 90 7.23 4.31 2.29
CA PHE A 90 6.54 5.46 1.73
C PHE A 90 5.21 5.62 2.45
N ARG A 91 4.84 6.85 2.80
CA ARG A 91 3.65 7.13 3.60
C ARG A 91 2.87 8.27 2.99
N GLY A 92 1.56 8.23 3.13
CA GLY A 92 0.73 9.25 2.51
C GLY A 92 -0.75 8.98 2.66
N THR A 93 -1.52 9.51 1.70
CA THR A 93 -2.97 9.40 1.68
C THR A 93 -3.47 8.87 0.34
N ALA A 94 -4.56 8.11 0.41
CA ALA A 94 -5.31 7.67 -0.76
C ALA A 94 -6.67 8.37 -0.78
N THR A 95 -7.09 8.81 -1.97
CA THR A 95 -8.47 9.21 -2.26
C THR A 95 -9.06 8.24 -3.26
N LEU A 96 -10.21 7.66 -2.90
CA LEU A 96 -10.95 6.73 -3.74
C LEU A 96 -12.30 7.33 -4.13
N ALA A 97 -12.71 7.12 -5.37
CA ALA A 97 -14.00 7.53 -5.90
C ALA A 97 -14.59 6.43 -6.78
N TYR A 98 -15.90 6.23 -6.74
CA TYR A 98 -16.61 5.41 -7.71
C TYR A 98 -18.04 5.91 -7.93
N ALA A 99 -18.58 5.69 -9.13
CA ALA A 99 -19.99 5.95 -9.42
C ALA A 99 -20.84 4.82 -8.84
N ALA A 100 -21.83 5.15 -8.01
CA ALA A 100 -22.73 4.14 -7.45
C ALA A 100 -23.53 3.42 -8.56
N GLY A 101 -23.65 2.11 -8.42
CA GLY A 101 -24.50 1.27 -9.27
C GLY A 101 -25.72 0.78 -8.49
N GLU A 102 -26.08 -0.49 -8.64
CA GLU A 102 -27.09 -1.14 -7.80
C GLU A 102 -26.60 -1.39 -6.37
N GLN A 103 -25.27 -1.46 -6.20
CA GLN A 103 -24.60 -1.72 -4.94
C GLN A 103 -23.59 -0.63 -4.59
N ILE A 104 -23.37 -0.46 -3.30
CA ILE A 104 -22.31 0.36 -2.71
C ILE A 104 -21.48 -0.51 -1.77
N VAL A 105 -20.21 -0.15 -1.60
CA VAL A 105 -19.32 -0.81 -0.64
C VAL A 105 -19.26 -0.02 0.67
N GLY A 106 -19.24 -0.74 1.79
CA GLY A 106 -19.04 -0.14 3.12
C GLY A 106 -17.71 0.61 3.21
N LEU A 107 -17.73 1.83 3.77
CA LEU A 107 -16.57 2.72 3.86
C LEU A 107 -15.37 2.10 4.60
N SER A 108 -15.62 1.25 5.61
CA SER A 108 -14.56 0.53 6.31
C SER A 108 -13.80 -0.45 5.40
N THR A 109 -14.48 -1.01 4.39
CA THR A 109 -13.84 -1.87 3.39
C THR A 109 -12.86 -1.08 2.54
N LEU A 110 -13.21 0.14 2.11
CA LEU A 110 -12.33 1.01 1.33
C LEU A 110 -11.01 1.29 2.06
N ALA A 111 -11.08 1.61 3.36
CA ALA A 111 -9.88 1.80 4.18
C ALA A 111 -9.03 0.52 4.28
N ARG A 112 -9.67 -0.63 4.51
CA ARG A 112 -8.98 -1.94 4.58
C ARG A 112 -8.31 -2.33 3.26
N VAL A 113 -8.91 -1.96 2.12
CA VAL A 113 -8.34 -2.20 0.78
C VAL A 113 -7.08 -1.37 0.56
N VAL A 114 -7.09 -0.09 0.97
CA VAL A 114 -5.89 0.75 0.93
C VAL A 114 -4.79 0.15 1.80
N GLU A 115 -5.10 -0.26 3.03
CA GLU A 115 -4.15 -0.92 3.94
C GLU A 115 -3.57 -2.21 3.34
N TYR A 116 -4.44 -3.07 2.78
CA TYR A 116 -4.04 -4.33 2.14
C TYR A 116 -3.08 -4.12 0.96
N PHE A 117 -3.37 -3.14 0.09
CA PHE A 117 -2.51 -2.85 -1.05
C PHE A 117 -1.23 -2.09 -0.67
N ALA A 118 -1.25 -1.30 0.40
CA ALA A 118 -0.07 -0.63 0.96
C ALA A 118 0.92 -1.61 1.62
N ALA A 119 0.42 -2.65 2.30
CA ALA A 119 1.24 -3.73 2.86
C ALA A 119 2.05 -4.45 1.76
N GLY A 120 3.05 -5.24 2.13
CA GLY A 120 3.90 -5.89 1.13
C GLY A 120 4.97 -4.98 0.52
N LEU A 121 5.81 -5.55 -0.32
CA LEU A 121 6.70 -4.77 -1.19
C LEU A 121 5.87 -4.14 -2.32
N GLN A 122 6.04 -2.83 -2.52
CA GLN A 122 5.21 -2.07 -3.44
C GLN A 122 5.90 -0.99 -4.26
N LEU A 123 5.20 -0.62 -5.34
CA LEU A 123 5.35 0.59 -6.13
C LEU A 123 4.06 1.41 -6.03
N GLN A 124 4.16 2.72 -5.92
CA GLN A 124 2.98 3.59 -5.77
C GLN A 124 2.03 3.49 -6.98
N GLU A 125 2.58 3.39 -8.19
CA GLU A 125 1.86 3.23 -9.45
C GLU A 125 1.08 1.91 -9.48
N ARG A 126 1.70 0.83 -8.98
CA ARG A 126 1.08 -0.49 -8.92
C ARG A 126 -0.03 -0.50 -7.88
N MET A 127 0.22 0.00 -6.67
CA MET A 127 -0.79 0.17 -5.63
C MET A 127 -2.01 0.95 -6.14
N THR A 128 -1.79 2.05 -6.87
CA THR A 128 -2.87 2.86 -7.48
C THR A 128 -3.72 2.03 -8.44
N SER A 129 -3.07 1.24 -9.31
CA SER A 129 -3.76 0.40 -10.29
C SER A 129 -4.52 -0.75 -9.63
N GLN A 130 -3.90 -1.41 -8.63
CA GLN A 130 -4.50 -2.53 -7.91
C GLN A 130 -5.77 -2.15 -7.16
N ILE A 131 -5.80 -0.96 -6.55
CA ILE A 131 -7.01 -0.47 -5.88
C ILE A 131 -8.13 -0.18 -6.90
N ALA A 132 -7.79 0.42 -8.04
CA ALA A 132 -8.77 0.66 -9.10
C ALA A 132 -9.33 -0.64 -9.68
N ASP A 133 -8.46 -1.64 -9.91
CA ASP A 133 -8.85 -2.97 -10.38
C ASP A 133 -9.79 -3.66 -9.37
N TRP A 134 -9.51 -3.56 -8.06
CA TRP A 134 -10.35 -4.12 -7.01
C TRP A 134 -11.74 -3.46 -6.96
N LEU A 135 -11.80 -2.13 -7.07
CA LEU A 135 -13.07 -1.41 -7.13
C LEU A 135 -13.90 -1.82 -8.35
N GLU A 136 -13.26 -1.99 -9.50
CA GLU A 136 -13.94 -2.46 -10.71
C GLU A 136 -14.44 -3.90 -10.59
N SER A 137 -13.66 -4.80 -9.99
CA SER A 137 -14.05 -6.20 -9.84
C SER A 137 -15.20 -6.40 -8.87
N GLU A 138 -15.22 -5.64 -7.76
CA GLU A 138 -16.23 -5.80 -6.72
C GLU A 138 -17.54 -5.07 -7.02
N LEU A 139 -17.49 -3.94 -7.74
CA LEU A 139 -18.64 -3.06 -7.91
C LEU A 139 -19.13 -2.92 -9.36
N THR A 140 -18.30 -3.25 -10.36
CA THR A 140 -18.57 -2.95 -11.77
C THR A 140 -19.14 -1.54 -12.00
N PRO A 141 -18.52 -0.48 -11.42
CA PRO A 141 -19.10 0.85 -11.42
C PRO A 141 -19.03 1.48 -12.81
N ALA A 142 -19.89 2.48 -13.06
CA ALA A 142 -19.82 3.26 -14.30
C ALA A 142 -18.52 4.09 -14.43
N GLY A 143 -17.81 4.30 -13.31
CA GLY A 143 -16.47 4.86 -13.28
C GLY A 143 -15.78 4.73 -11.92
N VAL A 144 -14.44 4.73 -11.91
CA VAL A 144 -13.56 4.61 -10.73
C VAL A 144 -12.37 5.57 -10.78
N GLY A 145 -12.12 6.28 -9.68
CA GLY A 145 -10.99 7.17 -9.48
C GLY A 145 -10.16 6.73 -8.29
N VAL A 146 -8.83 6.65 -8.47
CA VAL A 146 -7.88 6.47 -7.36
C VAL A 146 -6.77 7.49 -7.49
N ARG A 147 -6.46 8.16 -6.38
CA ARG A 147 -5.31 9.06 -6.25
C ARG A 147 -4.54 8.68 -5.01
N ILE A 148 -3.22 8.61 -5.14
CA ILE A 148 -2.31 8.38 -4.03
C ILE A 148 -1.27 9.50 -4.05
N GLU A 149 -1.10 10.14 -2.90
CA GLU A 149 -0.01 11.07 -2.64
C GLU A 149 0.85 10.50 -1.53
N ALA A 150 2.17 10.41 -1.73
CA ALA A 150 3.07 9.88 -0.71
C ALA A 150 4.44 10.54 -0.70
N GLU A 151 5.00 10.62 0.51
CA GLU A 151 6.41 10.87 0.76
C GLU A 151 7.19 9.55 0.69
N HIS A 152 8.26 9.51 -0.09
CA HIS A 152 9.14 8.35 -0.22
C HIS A 152 10.43 8.54 0.56
N PHE A 153 10.67 7.72 1.61
CA PHE A 153 11.83 7.92 2.47
C PHE A 153 13.15 7.60 1.76
N CYS A 154 13.12 6.79 0.71
CA CYS A 154 14.29 6.57 -0.16
C CYS A 154 14.76 7.86 -0.86
N MET A 155 13.88 8.84 -1.05
CA MET A 155 14.20 10.15 -1.61
C MET A 155 14.49 11.18 -0.50
N SER A 156 13.63 11.25 0.52
CA SER A 156 13.73 12.25 1.59
C SER A 156 14.97 12.04 2.47
N MET A 157 15.32 10.80 2.81
CA MET A 157 16.44 10.50 3.72
C MET A 157 17.82 10.61 3.06
N ARG A 158 17.90 10.56 1.72
CA ARG A 158 19.16 10.54 0.96
C ARG A 158 19.49 11.89 0.31
N GLY A 159 18.78 12.95 0.68
CA GLY A 159 19.12 14.34 0.34
C GLY A 159 18.77 14.80 -1.08
N ILE A 160 18.24 13.92 -1.94
CA ILE A 160 17.85 14.28 -3.32
C ILE A 160 16.47 14.96 -3.35
N GLY A 161 15.57 14.63 -2.41
CA GLY A 161 14.22 15.19 -2.36
C GLY A 161 14.01 16.36 -1.40
N GLY A 162 14.95 16.64 -0.49
CA GLY A 162 14.66 17.51 0.67
C GLY A 162 13.50 16.99 1.53
N PRO A 163 13.32 17.51 2.77
CA PRO A 163 12.10 17.25 3.51
C PRO A 163 10.89 17.82 2.75
N ALA A 164 9.81 17.02 2.60
CA ALA A 164 8.51 17.37 1.99
C ALA A 164 8.30 17.17 0.47
N THR A 165 9.19 16.52 -0.29
CA THR A 165 8.83 16.09 -1.66
C THR A 165 7.81 14.97 -1.63
N GLN A 166 6.68 15.16 -2.31
CA GLN A 166 5.62 14.17 -2.46
C GLN A 166 5.49 13.74 -3.92
N ALA A 167 5.23 12.45 -4.12
CA ALA A 167 4.88 11.89 -5.42
C ALA A 167 3.37 11.64 -5.47
N GLU A 168 2.75 12.03 -6.57
CA GLU A 168 1.34 11.75 -6.83
C GLU A 168 1.20 10.75 -7.98
N THR A 169 0.34 9.75 -7.80
CA THR A 169 -0.13 8.85 -8.84
C THR A 169 -1.65 8.88 -8.86
N ARG A 170 -2.23 8.84 -10.06
CA ARG A 170 -3.70 8.81 -10.22
C ARG A 170 -4.11 7.94 -11.38
N ILE A 171 -5.31 7.38 -11.27
CA ILE A 171 -5.98 6.65 -12.33
C ILE A 171 -7.48 6.98 -12.30
N THR A 172 -8.06 7.11 -13.48
CA THR A 172 -9.48 7.40 -13.70
C THR A 172 -9.94 6.49 -14.83
N ARG A 173 -11.03 5.74 -14.63
CA ARG A 173 -11.64 4.86 -15.64
C ARG A 173 -13.15 5.07 -15.67
N GLY A 174 -13.78 4.96 -16.84
CA GLY A 174 -15.23 5.18 -17.01
C GLY A 174 -15.66 6.64 -16.85
N THR A 175 -16.93 6.86 -16.47
CA THR A 175 -17.51 8.21 -16.28
C THR A 175 -17.26 8.71 -14.86
N ILE A 176 -16.48 9.78 -14.74
CA ILE A 176 -16.19 10.52 -13.49
C ILE A 176 -15.90 11.96 -13.89
N THR A 177 -16.46 12.96 -13.21
CA THR A 177 -16.08 14.40 -13.31
C THR A 177 -16.45 15.15 -12.01
N ALA A 178 -15.95 16.34 -11.67
CA ALA A 178 -14.85 17.14 -12.23
C ALA A 178 -13.91 17.52 -11.07
N GLN A 179 -12.63 17.68 -11.37
CA GLN A 179 -11.52 17.40 -10.44
C GLN A 179 -11.48 15.90 -10.07
N ASP A 180 -11.43 14.99 -11.05
CA ASP A 180 -11.32 13.51 -10.87
C ASP A 180 -10.00 13.03 -10.27
N LEU A 181 -9.39 13.90 -9.50
CA LEU A 181 -9.20 13.75 -8.07
C LEU A 181 -8.27 14.90 -7.71
N ALA A 182 -8.70 16.17 -7.84
CA ALA A 182 -7.88 17.25 -7.29
C ALA A 182 -7.89 17.19 -5.76
#